data_AF-A0A3D3LE55-F1
#
_entry.id   AF-A0A3D3LE55-F1
#
_cell.length_a   1.000
_cell.length_b   1.000
_cell.length_c   1.000
_cell.angle_alpha   90.00
_cell.angle_beta   90.00
_cell.angle_gamma   90.00
#
_symmetry.space_group_name_H-M   'P 1'
#
loop_
_entity.id
_entity.type
_entity.pdbx_description
1 polymer ?
#
loop_
_entity_poly.entity_id
_entity_poly.type
_entity_poly.pdbx_seq_one_letter_code
_entity_poly.pdbx_strand_id
1 'polypeptide(L)'
;MQLAEMTWPEVAALPRRTPVVFPVAALEQHGRHMPLFTDSLLMGEIARRTEEELRGSVVFAPLQWLGNSHHHLDFPGTLSAGPRVYLDLLFGLLENFIAHGFTRLLILNGHGGNDVPGRQAIFEVRQRHRERKDLLLLFATYWNLAPHAHEAHPGLSQRQMGHACEWETSMILRLSPHLVKGHAQAVEVPFGCPFEPAARGWTMPDRSAPGHVGDPRAASAEKGEALFQAFNAATVAMLRRMIAWDGKSWEG
;
A
#
# COMPACT_ATOMS: atom_id res chain seq x y z
N MET A 1 -16.27 3.76 -6.42
CA MET A 1 -16.34 4.84 -7.44
C MET A 1 -14.93 5.28 -7.73
N GLN A 2 -14.58 5.46 -9.01
CA GLN A 2 -13.26 5.95 -9.41
C GLN A 2 -13.32 7.46 -9.60
N LEU A 3 -12.55 8.21 -8.81
CA LEU A 3 -12.53 9.68 -8.89
C LEU A 3 -12.15 10.18 -10.31
N ALA A 4 -11.28 9.44 -11.00
CA ALA A 4 -10.84 9.76 -12.36
C ALA A 4 -11.96 9.73 -13.41
N GLU A 5 -13.09 9.09 -13.10
CA GLU A 5 -14.24 8.95 -13.99
C GLU A 5 -15.39 9.88 -13.61
N MET A 6 -15.24 10.66 -12.53
CA MET A 6 -16.28 11.55 -12.01
C MET A 6 -16.06 12.99 -12.46
N THR A 7 -17.17 13.66 -12.76
CA THR A 7 -17.21 15.11 -12.91
C THR A 7 -17.22 15.80 -11.55
N TRP A 8 -16.70 17.03 -11.47
CA TRP A 8 -16.67 17.76 -10.20
C TRP A 8 -18.06 17.98 -9.56
N PRO A 9 -19.19 18.15 -10.31
CA PRO A 9 -20.52 18.22 -9.69
C PRO A 9 -20.96 16.90 -9.06
N GLU A 10 -20.61 15.74 -9.63
CA GLU A 10 -20.89 14.43 -9.03
C GLU A 10 -20.15 14.28 -7.70
N VAL A 11 -18.88 14.69 -7.65
CA VAL A 11 -18.09 14.73 -6.40
C VAL A 11 -18.72 15.71 -5.40
N ALA A 12 -19.17 16.88 -5.86
CA ALA A 12 -19.85 17.87 -5.04
C ALA A 12 -21.21 17.40 -4.50
N ALA A 13 -21.87 16.44 -5.14
CA ALA A 13 -23.12 15.85 -4.67
C ALA A 13 -22.93 14.74 -3.62
N LEU A 14 -21.71 14.20 -3.45
CA LEU A 14 -21.46 13.11 -2.51
C LEU A 14 -21.67 13.53 -1.04
N PRO A 15 -22.16 12.62 -0.18
CA PRO A 15 -22.08 12.81 1.26
C PRO A 15 -20.62 13.07 1.68
N ARG A 16 -20.37 14.11 2.49
CA ARG A 16 -19.03 14.42 2.99
C ARG A 16 -18.42 13.33 3.88
N ARG A 17 -19.25 12.41 4.37
CA ARG A 17 -18.87 11.21 5.11
C ARG A 17 -18.52 10.02 4.22
N THR A 18 -18.68 10.12 2.90
CA THR A 18 -18.22 9.08 1.96
C THR A 18 -16.70 8.94 2.09
N PRO A 19 -16.17 7.74 2.40
CA PRO A 19 -14.73 7.52 2.45
C PRO A 19 -14.05 7.85 1.13
N VAL A 20 -12.91 8.53 1.22
CA VAL A 20 -12.00 8.74 0.09
C VAL A 20 -10.70 8.02 0.37
N VAL A 21 -10.31 7.15 -0.57
CA VAL A 21 -9.10 6.33 -0.49
C VAL A 21 -8.08 6.87 -1.48
N PHE A 22 -6.88 7.13 -1.00
CA PHE A 22 -5.70 7.46 -1.79
C PHE A 22 -4.80 6.23 -1.88
N PRO A 23 -4.89 5.43 -2.94
CA PRO A 23 -3.96 4.33 -3.16
C PRO A 23 -2.57 4.90 -3.49
N VAL A 24 -1.56 4.53 -2.71
CA VAL A 24 -0.18 4.96 -2.88
C VAL A 24 0.75 3.75 -2.97
N ALA A 25 1.75 3.81 -3.84
CA ALA A 25 2.67 2.72 -4.12
C ALA A 25 4.09 3.26 -4.38
N ALA A 26 4.86 2.59 -5.23
CA ALA A 26 6.17 3.05 -5.68
C ALA A 26 6.55 2.49 -7.07
N LEU A 27 7.71 2.96 -7.55
CA LEU A 27 8.46 2.41 -8.68
C LEU A 27 9.91 2.17 -8.21
N GLU A 28 10.27 0.92 -7.97
CA GLU A 28 11.55 0.53 -7.42
C GLU A 28 11.99 -0.87 -7.86
N GLN A 29 13.31 -1.09 -7.79
CA GLN A 29 13.89 -2.42 -7.97
C GLN A 29 13.15 -3.47 -7.13
N HIS A 30 12.94 -4.66 -7.71
CA HIS A 30 12.27 -5.77 -7.04
C HIS A 30 13.07 -7.05 -7.27
N GLY A 31 14.34 -7.02 -6.86
CA GLY A 31 15.29 -8.07 -7.17
C GLY A 31 15.53 -8.21 -8.67
N ARG A 32 16.19 -9.31 -9.06
CA ARG A 32 16.55 -9.57 -10.46
C ARG A 32 15.40 -10.13 -11.30
N HIS A 33 14.30 -10.54 -10.66
CA HIS A 33 13.26 -11.36 -11.27
C HIS A 33 11.92 -10.65 -11.47
N MET A 34 11.70 -9.47 -10.89
CA MET A 34 10.41 -8.77 -10.97
C MET A 34 10.51 -7.36 -11.58
N PRO A 35 9.40 -6.82 -12.11
CA PRO A 35 9.39 -5.50 -12.73
C PRO A 35 9.53 -4.37 -11.71
N LEU A 36 10.09 -3.24 -12.15
CA LEU A 36 10.22 -2.02 -11.33
C LEU A 36 8.88 -1.45 -10.83
N PHE A 37 7.77 -1.80 -11.50
CA PHE A 37 6.43 -1.29 -11.21
C PHE A 37 5.61 -2.22 -10.31
N THR A 38 6.27 -3.16 -9.60
CA THR A 38 5.61 -4.21 -8.80
C THR A 38 4.60 -3.62 -7.81
N ASP A 39 5.01 -2.73 -6.91
CA ASP A 39 4.11 -2.12 -5.91
C ASP A 39 2.88 -1.47 -6.53
N SER A 40 3.08 -0.78 -7.65
CA SER A 40 2.01 -0.08 -8.36
C SER A 40 1.03 -1.06 -9.02
N LEU A 41 1.51 -2.17 -9.58
CA LEU A 41 0.64 -3.25 -10.10
C LEU A 41 -0.16 -3.90 -8.97
N LEU A 42 0.49 -4.20 -7.85
CA LEU A 42 -0.15 -4.86 -6.71
C LEU A 42 -1.19 -3.97 -6.04
N MET A 43 -0.83 -2.72 -5.72
CA MET A 43 -1.75 -1.75 -5.11
C MET A 43 -2.89 -1.39 -6.07
N GLY A 44 -2.61 -1.27 -7.37
CA GLY A 44 -3.63 -1.06 -8.39
C GLY A 44 -4.68 -2.18 -8.40
N GLU A 45 -4.24 -3.44 -8.34
CA GLU A 45 -5.17 -4.58 -8.29
C GLU A 45 -5.97 -4.63 -6.98
N ILE A 46 -5.33 -4.41 -5.82
CA ILE A 46 -6.04 -4.35 -4.54
C ILE A 46 -7.10 -3.25 -4.57
N ALA A 47 -6.75 -2.05 -5.04
CA ALA A 47 -7.69 -0.94 -5.16
C ALA A 47 -8.84 -1.29 -6.11
N ARG A 48 -8.57 -1.91 -7.26
CA ARG A 48 -9.59 -2.33 -8.23
C ARG A 48 -10.57 -3.35 -7.62
N ARG A 49 -10.07 -4.43 -7.01
CA ARG A 49 -10.91 -5.46 -6.38
C ARG A 49 -11.75 -4.89 -5.24
N THR A 50 -11.16 -4.02 -4.42
CA THR A 50 -11.86 -3.39 -3.30
C THR A 50 -12.93 -2.42 -3.78
N GLU A 51 -12.65 -1.65 -4.84
CA GLU A 51 -13.63 -0.75 -5.46
C GLU A 51 -14.82 -1.51 -6.03
N GLU A 52 -14.58 -2.65 -6.69
CA GLU A 52 -15.63 -3.50 -7.23
C GLU A 52 -16.57 -4.03 -6.14
N GLU A 53 -16.04 -4.44 -4.99
CA GLU A 53 -16.84 -4.94 -3.87
C GLU A 53 -17.58 -3.83 -3.11
N LEU A 54 -17.03 -2.61 -3.09
CA LEU A 54 -17.59 -1.45 -2.38
C LEU A 54 -18.17 -0.39 -3.34
N ARG A 55 -18.61 -0.82 -4.53
CA ARG A 55 -19.11 0.07 -5.58
C ARG A 55 -20.18 1.03 -5.02
N GLY A 56 -20.02 2.31 -5.33
CA GLY A 56 -20.93 3.38 -4.87
C GLY A 56 -20.75 3.82 -3.41
N SER A 57 -19.96 3.14 -2.59
CA SER A 57 -19.82 3.45 -1.16
C SER A 57 -18.53 4.18 -0.80
N VAL A 58 -17.49 4.03 -1.65
CA VAL A 58 -16.15 4.59 -1.45
C VAL A 58 -15.67 5.25 -2.74
N VAL A 59 -14.96 6.37 -2.63
CA VAL A 59 -14.26 7.01 -3.74
C VAL A 59 -12.79 6.63 -3.69
N PHE A 60 -12.26 6.10 -4.79
CA PHE A 60 -10.84 5.83 -4.98
C PHE A 60 -10.22 6.94 -5.83
N ALA A 61 -9.21 7.63 -5.30
CA ALA A 61 -8.39 8.55 -6.05
C ALA A 61 -7.47 7.78 -7.01
N PRO A 62 -6.91 8.43 -8.06
CA PRO A 62 -5.91 7.81 -8.91
C PRO A 62 -4.72 7.26 -8.11
N LEU A 63 -4.18 6.11 -8.55
CA LEU A 63 -2.99 5.51 -7.96
C LEU A 63 -1.80 6.47 -8.04
N GLN A 64 -1.24 6.79 -6.88
CA GLN A 64 0.02 7.52 -6.78
C GLN A 64 1.19 6.53 -6.86
N TRP A 65 1.71 6.35 -8.08
CA TRP A 65 2.80 5.42 -8.36
C TRP A 65 4.17 5.92 -7.88
N LEU A 66 4.37 7.23 -7.79
CA LEU A 66 5.62 7.80 -7.28
C LEU A 66 5.60 7.78 -5.75
N GLY A 67 6.44 6.93 -5.15
CA GLY A 67 6.59 6.75 -3.70
C GLY A 67 7.92 7.23 -3.13
N ASN A 68 8.18 6.92 -1.87
CA ASN A 68 9.46 7.14 -1.21
C ASN A 68 10.33 5.86 -1.18
N SER A 69 11.12 5.67 -2.23
CA SER A 69 12.03 4.52 -2.43
C SER A 69 13.51 4.91 -2.39
N HIS A 70 13.88 5.93 -1.59
CA HIS A 70 15.28 6.39 -1.53
C HIS A 70 16.26 5.29 -1.12
N HIS A 71 15.83 4.34 -0.29
CA HIS A 71 16.62 3.19 0.12
C HIS A 71 16.91 2.21 -1.03
N HIS A 72 16.30 2.38 -2.21
CA HIS A 72 16.52 1.57 -3.41
C HIS A 72 17.25 2.32 -4.54
N LEU A 73 17.78 3.53 -4.31
CA LEU A 73 18.43 4.35 -5.35
C LEU A 73 19.74 3.75 -5.89
N ASP A 74 20.37 2.84 -5.15
CA ASP A 74 21.58 2.14 -5.59
C ASP A 74 21.31 1.12 -6.72
N PHE A 75 20.03 0.89 -7.06
CA PHE A 75 19.60 -0.01 -8.11
C PHE A 75 19.03 0.78 -9.29
N PRO A 76 19.58 0.62 -10.52
CA PRO A 76 19.14 1.38 -11.68
C PRO A 76 17.65 1.19 -12.01
N GLY A 77 16.98 2.31 -12.31
CA GLY A 77 15.58 2.33 -12.73
C GLY A 77 14.59 2.73 -11.64
N THR A 78 14.98 2.70 -10.35
CA THR A 78 14.16 3.23 -9.25
C THR A 78 13.87 4.73 -9.46
N LEU A 79 12.60 5.11 -9.37
CA LEU A 79 12.17 6.51 -9.35
C LEU A 79 11.54 6.81 -7.99
N SER A 80 12.10 7.79 -7.30
CA SER A 80 11.72 8.05 -5.91
C SER A 80 11.55 9.55 -5.67
N ALA A 81 10.48 9.89 -4.95
CA ALA A 81 10.33 11.20 -4.36
C ALA A 81 11.13 11.28 -3.06
N GLY A 82 11.91 12.35 -2.89
CA GLY A 82 12.60 12.59 -1.63
C GLY A 82 11.62 12.67 -0.44
N PRO A 83 12.01 12.26 0.77
CA PRO A 83 11.07 12.10 1.89
C PRO A 83 10.21 13.34 2.17
N ARG A 84 10.79 14.54 2.09
CA ARG A 84 10.04 15.80 2.28
C ARG A 84 9.05 16.07 1.16
N VAL A 85 9.47 15.88 -0.10
CA VAL A 85 8.60 16.05 -1.27
C VAL A 85 7.42 15.07 -1.22
N TYR A 86 7.70 13.82 -0.83
CA TYR A 86 6.65 12.81 -0.69
C TYR A 86 5.70 13.14 0.46
N LEU A 87 6.23 13.58 1.61
CA LEU A 87 5.41 14.04 2.73
C LEU A 87 4.49 15.21 2.32
N ASP A 88 5.03 16.22 1.63
CA ASP A 88 4.26 17.38 1.14
C ASP A 88 3.18 16.96 0.13
N LEU A 89 3.47 15.97 -0.72
CA LEU A 89 2.48 15.37 -1.62
C LEU A 89 1.33 14.73 -0.84
N LEU A 90 1.62 13.84 0.11
CA LEU A 90 0.58 13.17 0.93
C LEU A 90 -0.24 14.18 1.73
N PHE A 91 0.43 15.18 2.29
CA PHE A 91 -0.19 16.30 2.98
C PHE A 91 -1.18 17.03 2.06
N GLY A 92 -0.75 17.40 0.86
CA GLY A 92 -1.60 18.07 -0.14
C GLY A 92 -2.82 17.24 -0.53
N LEU A 93 -2.67 15.93 -0.77
CA LEU A 93 -3.79 15.05 -1.10
C LEU A 93 -4.90 15.10 -0.04
N LEU A 94 -4.51 15.02 1.24
CA LEU A 94 -5.44 15.07 2.37
C LEU A 94 -6.08 16.45 2.52
N GLU A 95 -5.29 17.52 2.52
CA GLU A 95 -5.80 18.90 2.67
C GLU A 95 -6.78 19.27 1.57
N ASN A 96 -6.52 18.90 0.31
CA ASN A 96 -7.43 19.19 -0.79
C ASN A 96 -8.82 18.59 -0.54
N PHE A 97 -8.90 17.34 -0.05
CA PHE A 97 -10.18 16.70 0.23
C PHE A 97 -10.85 17.18 1.53
N ILE A 98 -10.05 17.56 2.55
CA ILE A 98 -10.57 18.25 3.73
C ILE A 98 -11.18 19.61 3.33
N ALA A 99 -10.53 20.36 2.44
CA ALA A 99 -11.03 21.63 1.91
C ALA A 99 -12.33 21.46 1.12
N HIS A 100 -12.50 20.34 0.39
CA HIS A 100 -13.76 19.95 -0.24
C HIS A 100 -14.82 19.43 0.76
N GLY A 101 -14.50 19.40 2.05
CA GLY A 101 -15.39 19.05 3.15
C GLY A 101 -15.44 17.56 3.50
N PHE A 102 -14.68 16.69 2.84
CA PHE A 102 -14.66 15.27 3.18
C PHE A 102 -14.02 15.03 4.55
N THR A 103 -14.59 14.10 5.32
CA THR A 103 -14.20 13.89 6.72
C THR A 103 -13.61 12.51 7.01
N ARG A 104 -13.65 11.59 6.04
CA ARG A 104 -13.14 10.24 6.18
C ARG A 104 -12.14 9.96 5.06
N LEU A 105 -10.85 10.02 5.39
CA LEU A 105 -9.76 9.89 4.43
C LEU A 105 -8.85 8.73 4.83
N LEU A 106 -8.50 7.90 3.85
CA LEU A 106 -7.56 6.79 4.00
C LEU A 106 -6.45 6.90 2.97
N ILE A 107 -5.20 6.92 3.41
CA ILE A 107 -4.06 6.58 2.56
C ILE A 107 -3.87 5.06 2.65
N LEU A 108 -4.12 4.35 1.55
CA LEU A 108 -3.94 2.91 1.44
C LEU A 108 -2.63 2.63 0.71
N ASN A 109 -1.70 2.02 1.43
CA ASN A 109 -0.31 1.91 1.01
C ASN A 109 0.06 0.50 0.53
N GLY A 110 0.83 0.45 -0.55
CA GLY A 110 1.41 -0.76 -1.13
C GLY A 110 2.94 -0.79 -1.15
N HIS A 111 3.63 0.11 -0.45
CA HIS A 111 5.10 0.15 -0.39
C HIS A 111 5.64 0.45 1.02
N GLY A 112 6.57 -0.36 1.53
CA GLY A 112 7.12 -0.19 2.88
C GLY A 112 7.83 1.16 3.11
N GLY A 113 8.46 1.73 2.09
CA GLY A 113 9.12 3.05 2.19
C GLY A 113 8.18 4.20 2.52
N ASN A 114 6.89 4.03 2.24
CA ASN A 114 5.88 5.03 2.49
C ASN A 114 5.34 5.00 3.94
N ASP A 115 5.64 3.99 4.74
CA ASP A 115 5.08 3.83 6.09
C ASP A 115 5.38 5.02 7.02
N VAL A 116 6.65 5.44 7.10
CA VAL A 116 7.07 6.56 7.94
C VAL A 116 6.45 7.89 7.48
N PRO A 117 6.64 8.34 6.22
CA PRO A 117 6.05 9.59 5.76
C PRO A 117 4.51 9.56 5.77
N GLY A 118 3.88 8.41 5.51
CA GLY A 118 2.43 8.26 5.55
C GLY A 118 1.84 8.46 6.95
N ARG A 119 2.43 7.82 7.97
CA ARG A 119 2.02 8.03 9.37
C ARG A 119 2.29 9.46 9.83
N GLN A 120 3.41 10.05 9.41
CA GLN A 120 3.73 11.45 9.70
C GLN A 120 2.71 12.40 9.07
N ALA A 121 2.30 12.18 7.82
CA ALA A 121 1.28 12.98 7.16
C ALA A 121 -0.05 12.99 7.93
N ILE A 122 -0.55 11.81 8.32
CA ILE A 122 -1.78 11.69 9.11
C ILE A 122 -1.67 12.45 10.43
N PHE A 123 -0.54 12.30 11.12
CA PHE A 123 -0.30 13.01 12.38
C PHE A 123 -0.31 14.53 12.19
N GLU A 124 0.47 15.05 11.23
CA GLU A 124 0.60 16.49 11.00
C GLU A 124 -0.71 17.14 10.54
N VAL A 125 -1.44 16.51 9.61
CA VAL A 125 -2.76 16.99 9.16
C VAL A 125 -3.73 17.02 10.34
N ARG A 126 -3.76 15.97 11.17
CA ARG A 126 -4.62 15.95 12.35
C ARG A 126 -4.27 17.07 13.32
N GLN A 127 -2.98 17.37 13.53
CA GLN A 127 -2.54 18.46 14.41
C GLN A 127 -2.91 19.85 13.86
N ARG A 128 -2.84 20.03 12.53
CA ARG A 128 -3.25 21.27 11.85
C ARG A 128 -4.74 21.52 12.01
N HIS A 129 -5.55 20.49 11.88
CA HIS A 129 -7.01 20.54 12.08
C HIS A 129 -7.44 20.18 13.51
N ARG A 130 -6.63 20.49 14.53
CA ARG A 130 -6.85 20.07 15.94
C ARG A 130 -8.26 20.33 16.49
N GLU A 131 -8.87 21.44 16.11
CA GLU A 131 -10.22 21.84 16.55
C GLU A 131 -11.34 20.99 15.92
N ARG A 132 -11.08 20.33 14.79
CA ARG A 132 -12.04 19.43 14.13
C ARG A 132 -12.10 18.10 14.87
N LYS A 133 -13.31 17.65 15.22
CA LYS A 133 -13.57 16.39 15.94
C LYS A 133 -14.19 15.30 15.06
N ASP A 134 -14.53 15.65 13.83
CA ASP A 134 -15.27 14.84 12.85
C ASP A 134 -14.37 14.19 11.80
N LEU A 135 -13.05 14.44 11.84
CA LEU A 135 -12.08 13.89 10.91
C LEU A 135 -11.61 12.49 11.35
N LEU A 136 -11.82 11.51 10.48
CA LEU A 136 -11.18 10.19 10.53
C LEU A 136 -10.11 10.14 9.44
N LEU A 137 -8.86 10.30 9.87
CA LEU A 137 -7.68 10.28 9.01
C LEU A 137 -6.89 9.01 9.30
N LEU A 138 -6.75 8.15 8.31
CA LEU A 138 -6.14 6.84 8.46
C LEU A 138 -5.02 6.64 7.45
N PHE A 139 -3.99 5.91 7.89
CA PHE A 139 -2.97 5.33 7.02
C PHE A 139 -2.92 3.83 7.30
N ALA A 140 -2.97 3.03 6.26
CA ALA A 140 -2.84 1.59 6.38
C ALA A 140 -2.05 1.02 5.22
N THR A 141 -1.27 -0.01 5.51
CA THR A 141 -0.54 -0.78 4.50
C THR A 141 -1.30 -2.09 4.29
N TYR A 142 -1.65 -2.43 3.04
CA TYR A 142 -2.68 -3.45 2.77
C TYR A 142 -2.34 -4.82 3.38
N TRP A 143 -1.06 -5.21 3.39
CA TRP A 143 -0.65 -6.50 3.95
C TRP A 143 -0.73 -6.54 5.48
N ASN A 144 -0.58 -5.39 6.15
CA ASN A 144 -0.72 -5.29 7.61
C ASN A 144 -2.18 -5.41 8.06
N LEU A 145 -3.15 -5.21 7.16
CA LEU A 145 -4.56 -5.42 7.46
C LEU A 145 -4.94 -6.91 7.53
N ALA A 146 -4.12 -7.80 6.96
CA ALA A 146 -4.36 -9.24 6.92
C ALA A 146 -3.22 -10.01 7.64
N PRO A 147 -3.14 -9.97 8.99
CA PRO A 147 -2.06 -10.61 9.75
C PRO A 147 -1.98 -12.13 9.53
N HIS A 148 -3.09 -12.76 9.15
CA HIS A 148 -3.19 -14.19 8.86
C HIS A 148 -3.07 -14.54 7.36
N ALA A 149 -2.60 -13.62 6.51
CA ALA A 149 -2.49 -13.88 5.07
C ALA A 149 -1.56 -15.06 4.71
N HIS A 150 -0.62 -15.39 5.59
CA HIS A 150 0.24 -16.58 5.45
C HIS A 150 -0.54 -17.90 5.48
N GLU A 151 -1.75 -17.90 6.04
CA GLU A 151 -2.65 -19.06 6.11
C GLU A 151 -3.55 -19.17 4.86
N ALA A 152 -3.51 -18.19 3.96
CA ALA A 152 -4.41 -18.13 2.79
C ALA A 152 -4.18 -19.28 1.78
N HIS A 153 -3.00 -19.90 1.79
CA HIS A 153 -2.70 -21.04 0.94
C HIS A 153 -1.68 -21.97 1.63
N PRO A 154 -1.91 -23.30 1.68
CA PRO A 154 -1.06 -24.24 2.44
C PRO A 154 0.38 -24.33 1.92
N GLY A 155 0.60 -23.94 0.66
CA GLY A 155 1.92 -23.90 0.05
C GLY A 155 2.76 -22.66 0.41
N LEU A 156 2.20 -21.63 1.05
CA LEU A 156 2.97 -20.45 1.45
C LEU A 156 3.99 -20.84 2.52
N SER A 157 5.27 -20.60 2.25
CA SER A 157 6.34 -20.94 3.17
C SER A 157 6.69 -19.74 4.07
N GLN A 158 6.52 -18.54 3.54
CA GLN A 158 6.81 -17.30 4.23
C GLN A 158 5.62 -16.80 5.07
N ARG A 159 5.90 -16.23 6.25
CA ARG A 159 4.88 -15.77 7.21
C ARG A 159 4.55 -14.28 7.17
N GLN A 160 5.37 -13.49 6.50
CA GLN A 160 5.23 -12.04 6.42
C GLN A 160 5.67 -11.51 5.06
N MET A 161 5.25 -10.29 4.74
CA MET A 161 5.69 -9.58 3.56
C MET A 161 7.17 -9.20 3.68
N GLY A 162 7.95 -9.55 2.64
CA GLY A 162 9.35 -9.15 2.48
C GLY A 162 9.49 -8.04 1.46
N HIS A 163 10.46 -8.19 0.55
CA HIS A 163 10.58 -7.32 -0.61
C HIS A 163 11.06 -8.16 -1.80
N ALA A 164 10.31 -8.09 -2.90
CA ALA A 164 10.38 -9.06 -3.99
C ALA A 164 10.38 -10.53 -3.55
N CYS A 165 9.59 -10.81 -2.51
CA CYS A 165 9.57 -12.10 -1.81
C CYS A 165 8.62 -13.11 -2.45
N GLU A 166 8.39 -14.26 -1.78
CA GLU A 166 7.39 -15.27 -2.21
C GLU A 166 6.03 -14.63 -2.52
N TRP A 167 5.56 -13.72 -1.66
CA TRP A 167 4.21 -13.17 -1.72
C TRP A 167 4.04 -12.26 -2.94
N GLU A 168 4.89 -11.25 -3.09
CA GLU A 168 4.84 -10.32 -4.22
C GLU A 168 5.10 -11.03 -5.54
N THR A 169 6.07 -11.96 -5.57
CA THR A 169 6.35 -12.76 -6.77
C THR A 169 5.14 -13.59 -7.16
N SER A 170 4.46 -14.20 -6.19
CA SER A 170 3.22 -14.97 -6.44
C SER A 170 2.12 -14.06 -6.99
N MET A 171 1.95 -12.87 -6.42
CA MET A 171 0.94 -11.90 -6.85
C MET A 171 1.23 -11.35 -8.26
N ILE A 172 2.49 -11.06 -8.61
CA ILE A 172 2.84 -10.66 -9.98
C ILE A 172 2.72 -11.83 -10.95
N LEU A 173 3.06 -13.07 -10.58
CA LEU A 173 2.80 -14.25 -11.39
C LEU A 173 1.30 -14.40 -11.72
N ARG A 174 0.43 -14.02 -10.77
CA ARG A 174 -1.01 -14.01 -10.99
C ARG A 174 -1.47 -12.91 -11.96
N LEU A 175 -0.91 -11.71 -11.87
CA LEU A 175 -1.33 -10.55 -12.68
C LEU A 175 -0.71 -10.53 -14.07
N SER A 176 0.58 -10.80 -14.16
CA SER A 176 1.40 -10.56 -15.34
C SER A 176 2.60 -11.50 -15.34
N PRO A 177 2.39 -12.81 -15.51
CA PRO A 177 3.45 -13.82 -15.38
C PRO A 177 4.64 -13.58 -16.32
N HIS A 178 4.39 -12.99 -17.50
CA HIS A 178 5.41 -12.64 -18.48
C HIS A 178 6.43 -11.57 -17.99
N LEU A 179 6.13 -10.84 -16.91
CA LEU A 179 7.03 -9.86 -16.30
C LEU A 179 8.01 -10.51 -15.31
N VAL A 180 7.73 -11.72 -14.84
CA VAL A 180 8.57 -12.43 -13.87
C VAL A 180 9.62 -13.27 -14.59
N LYS A 181 10.89 -13.12 -14.21
CA LYS A 181 12.04 -13.72 -14.91
C LYS A 181 12.93 -14.48 -13.94
N GLY A 182 12.99 -15.80 -14.07
CA GLY A 182 13.99 -16.60 -13.37
C GLY A 182 13.92 -16.60 -11.83
N HIS A 183 12.73 -16.40 -11.26
CA HIS A 183 12.54 -16.39 -9.80
C HIS A 183 12.93 -17.74 -9.15
N ALA A 184 12.77 -18.85 -9.88
CA ALA A 184 13.15 -20.19 -9.42
C ALA A 184 14.66 -20.38 -9.22
N GLN A 185 15.50 -19.54 -9.84
CA GLN A 185 16.96 -19.56 -9.66
C GLN A 185 17.46 -18.54 -8.62
N ALA A 186 16.55 -17.80 -7.97
CA ALA A 186 16.92 -16.87 -6.91
C ALA A 186 17.50 -17.62 -5.70
N VAL A 187 18.24 -16.90 -4.86
CA VAL A 187 18.68 -17.38 -3.55
C VAL A 187 17.76 -16.84 -2.48
N GLU A 188 17.57 -17.56 -1.39
CA GLU A 188 16.89 -17.00 -0.22
C GLU A 188 17.76 -15.90 0.40
N VAL A 189 17.14 -14.78 0.74
CA VAL A 189 17.76 -13.71 1.52
C VAL A 189 16.99 -13.56 2.83
N PRO A 190 17.60 -13.78 4.00
CA PRO A 190 16.89 -13.72 5.27
C PRO A 190 16.40 -12.30 5.57
N PHE A 191 15.32 -12.18 6.35
CA PHE A 191 14.77 -10.89 6.76
C PHE A 191 15.73 -10.05 7.61
N GLY A 192 16.64 -10.71 8.32
CA GLY A 192 17.51 -10.11 9.33
C GLY A 192 16.79 -9.88 10.66
N CYS A 193 17.50 -9.30 11.64
CA CYS A 193 16.94 -8.94 12.94
C CYS A 193 16.75 -7.41 13.02
N PRO A 194 15.56 -6.92 13.43
CA PRO A 194 15.38 -5.51 13.76
C PRO A 194 16.21 -5.12 14.99
N PHE A 195 16.57 -3.84 15.09
CA PHE A 195 17.33 -3.32 16.23
C PHE A 195 16.38 -2.85 17.35
N GLU A 196 15.54 -3.76 17.85
CA GLU A 196 14.49 -3.44 18.83
C GLU A 196 15.08 -2.91 20.16
N PRO A 197 14.42 -1.94 20.84
CA PRO A 197 13.15 -1.30 20.48
C PRO A 197 13.30 -0.05 19.58
N ALA A 198 14.46 0.12 18.92
CA ALA A 198 14.79 1.32 18.15
C ALA A 198 14.68 1.11 16.62
N ALA A 199 14.48 2.21 15.90
CA ALA A 199 14.50 2.20 14.45
C ALA A 199 15.95 2.28 13.93
N ARG A 200 16.29 1.43 12.96
CA ARG A 200 17.58 1.46 12.25
C ARG A 200 17.37 2.03 10.85
N GLY A 201 18.16 3.04 10.48
CA GLY A 201 18.26 3.49 9.08
C GLY A 201 19.07 2.50 8.25
N TRP A 202 18.68 2.32 6.99
CA TRP A 202 19.31 1.38 6.07
C TRP A 202 19.09 1.79 4.61
N THR A 203 19.95 1.24 3.76
CA THR A 203 19.83 1.21 2.31
C THR A 203 19.72 -0.24 1.86
N MET A 204 19.11 -0.49 0.71
CA MET A 204 18.91 -1.85 0.22
C MET A 204 20.22 -2.65 0.08
N PRO A 205 21.37 -2.05 -0.31
CA PRO A 205 22.66 -2.74 -0.26
C PRO A 205 23.09 -3.23 1.13
N ASP A 206 22.66 -2.59 2.22
CA ASP A 206 22.92 -3.07 3.59
C ASP A 206 22.18 -4.39 3.88
N ARG A 207 21.12 -4.69 3.13
CA ARG A 207 20.22 -5.83 3.38
C ARG A 207 20.34 -6.94 2.34
N SER A 208 20.55 -6.58 1.07
CA SER A 208 20.54 -7.56 -0.02
C SER A 208 21.35 -7.09 -1.22
N ALA A 209 22.36 -7.87 -1.58
CA ALA A 209 23.06 -7.73 -2.86
C ALA A 209 22.18 -8.04 -4.09
N PRO A 210 21.32 -9.09 -4.10
CA PRO A 210 20.44 -9.35 -5.25
C PRO A 210 19.21 -8.42 -5.32
N GLY A 211 18.95 -7.63 -4.27
CA GLY A 211 17.88 -6.64 -4.24
C GLY A 211 16.56 -7.13 -3.63
N HIS A 212 16.38 -8.43 -3.38
CA HIS A 212 15.17 -8.96 -2.71
C HIS A 212 15.45 -9.41 -1.27
N VAL A 213 14.40 -9.52 -0.45
CA VAL A 213 14.41 -10.06 0.92
C VAL A 213 13.27 -11.06 1.05
N GLY A 214 13.62 -12.30 1.41
CA GLY A 214 12.74 -13.46 1.41
C GLY A 214 13.17 -14.54 0.42
N ASP A 215 12.30 -15.51 0.18
CA ASP A 215 12.53 -16.59 -0.79
C ASP A 215 11.44 -16.61 -1.89
N PRO A 216 11.73 -16.12 -3.10
CA PRO A 216 10.75 -16.09 -4.19
C PRO A 216 10.66 -17.42 -4.96
N ARG A 217 11.51 -18.43 -4.66
CA ARG A 217 11.61 -19.66 -5.48
C ARG A 217 10.30 -20.45 -5.52
N ALA A 218 9.58 -20.49 -4.39
CA ALA A 218 8.34 -21.24 -4.26
C ALA A 218 7.10 -20.47 -4.76
N ALA A 219 7.26 -19.27 -5.30
CA ALA A 219 6.13 -18.44 -5.73
C ALA A 219 5.30 -19.10 -6.85
N SER A 220 3.97 -18.90 -6.82
CA SER A 220 3.05 -19.40 -7.85
C SER A 220 1.85 -18.48 -8.03
N ALA A 221 1.18 -18.55 -9.19
CA ALA A 221 0.01 -17.71 -9.48
C ALA A 221 -1.18 -18.02 -8.55
N GLU A 222 -1.34 -19.28 -8.15
CA GLU A 222 -2.41 -19.74 -7.24
C GLU A 222 -2.23 -19.14 -5.84
N LYS A 223 -0.99 -19.13 -5.33
CA LYS A 223 -0.64 -18.42 -4.09
C LYS A 223 -0.93 -16.92 -4.21
N GLY A 224 -0.65 -16.34 -5.36
CA GLY A 224 -0.92 -14.93 -5.65
C GLY A 224 -2.40 -14.60 -5.57
N GLU A 225 -3.25 -15.42 -6.17
CA GLU A 225 -4.71 -15.25 -6.10
C GLU A 225 -5.23 -15.38 -4.66
N ALA A 226 -4.76 -16.38 -3.90
CA ALA A 226 -5.13 -16.54 -2.49
C ALA A 226 -4.73 -15.32 -1.64
N LEU A 227 -3.53 -14.77 -1.86
CA LEU A 227 -3.06 -13.55 -1.20
C LEU A 227 -3.91 -12.34 -1.58
N PHE A 228 -4.24 -12.15 -2.87
CA PHE A 228 -5.14 -11.06 -3.29
C PHE A 228 -6.51 -11.15 -2.62
N GLN A 229 -7.08 -12.35 -2.50
CA GLN A 229 -8.35 -12.55 -1.81
C GLN A 229 -8.27 -12.16 -0.33
N ALA A 230 -7.23 -12.62 0.37
CA ALA A 230 -7.01 -12.30 1.79
C ALA A 230 -6.82 -10.78 2.02
N PHE A 231 -5.96 -10.14 1.24
CA PHE A 231 -5.69 -8.70 1.36
C PHE A 231 -6.90 -7.85 0.96
N ASN A 232 -7.62 -8.23 -0.10
CA ASN A 232 -8.84 -7.55 -0.49
C ASN A 232 -9.91 -7.64 0.60
N ALA A 233 -10.17 -8.84 1.13
CA ALA A 233 -11.16 -9.05 2.19
C ALA A 233 -10.85 -8.21 3.43
N ALA A 234 -9.59 -8.15 3.84
CA ALA A 234 -9.15 -7.32 4.97
C ALA A 234 -9.31 -5.81 4.70
N THR A 235 -8.96 -5.37 3.49
CA THR A 235 -9.13 -3.96 3.07
C THR A 235 -10.60 -3.56 3.06
N VAL A 236 -11.46 -4.41 2.51
CA VAL A 236 -12.91 -4.21 2.49
C VAL A 236 -13.47 -4.17 3.91
N ALA A 237 -13.05 -5.08 4.80
CA ALA A 237 -13.51 -5.08 6.18
C ALA A 237 -13.14 -3.77 6.92
N MET A 238 -11.93 -3.27 6.70
CA MET A 238 -11.49 -1.99 7.25
C MET A 238 -12.28 -0.80 6.70
N LEU A 239 -12.56 -0.76 5.39
CA LEU A 239 -13.39 0.28 4.79
C LEU A 239 -14.85 0.21 5.23
N ARG A 240 -15.41 -0.98 5.45
CA ARG A 240 -16.77 -1.14 6.04
C ARG A 240 -16.84 -0.53 7.43
N ARG A 241 -15.81 -0.72 8.27
CA ARG A 241 -15.70 -0.02 9.57
C ARG A 241 -15.65 1.49 9.40
N MET A 242 -14.84 1.98 8.47
CA MET A 242 -14.74 3.41 8.16
C MET A 242 -16.09 4.00 7.68
N ILE A 243 -16.87 3.26 6.88
CA ILE A 243 -18.22 3.63 6.46
C ILE A 243 -19.16 3.74 7.68
N ALA A 244 -19.11 2.75 8.57
CA ALA A 244 -19.95 2.64 9.76
C ALA A 244 -19.57 3.59 10.90
N TRP A 245 -18.36 4.14 10.89
CA TRP A 245 -17.83 4.99 11.95
C TRP A 245 -18.78 6.12 12.35
N ASP A 246 -19.14 6.20 13.63
CA ASP A 246 -20.16 7.13 14.14
C ASP A 246 -19.72 8.61 14.13
N GLY A 247 -18.42 8.87 13.99
CA GLY A 247 -17.82 10.21 14.04
C GLY A 247 -17.10 10.53 15.34
N LYS A 248 -17.04 9.61 16.30
CA LYS A 248 -16.47 9.83 17.65
C LYS A 248 -15.76 8.61 18.24
N SER A 249 -16.13 7.38 17.87
CA SER A 249 -15.57 6.16 18.42
C SER A 249 -14.09 6.01 18.07
N TRP A 250 -13.29 5.49 19.01
CA TRP A 250 -11.87 5.21 18.78
C TRP A 250 -11.65 3.86 18.09
N GLU A 251 -12.56 2.91 18.34
CA GLU A 251 -12.42 1.54 17.88
C GLU A 251 -13.02 1.30 16.49
N GLY A 252 -13.59 2.33 15.84
CA GLY A 252 -14.06 2.27 14.45
C GLY A 252 -15.29 1.40 14.27
#